data_AF-A0A656GIZ7-F1
#
_entry.id   AF-A0A656GIZ7-F1
#
_cell.length_a   1.000
_cell.length_b   1.000
_cell.length_c   1.000
_cell.angle_alpha   90.00
_cell.angle_beta   90.00
_cell.angle_gamma   90.00
#
_symmetry.space_group_name_H-M   'P 1'
#
loop_
_entity.id
_entity.type
_entity.pdbx_description
1 polymer ?
#
loop_
_entity_poly.entity_id
_entity_poly.type
_entity_poly.pdbx_seq_one_letter_code
_entity_poly.pdbx_strand_id
1 'polypeptide(L)'
;QRLPIEAVSQASANQRKGRCGRVEPGLCVRLYSEEDFNGRPEFTDPEILRTNLAAVILQMLHLRLGEITDFPFIEPPDGKAISDGFNLLQELSVVNRENQLTPLGRQLARLPVDPRL
;
A
#
# COMPACT_ATOMS: atom_id res chain seq x y z
N GLN A 1 -1.34 15.01 4.04
CA GLN A 1 -0.36 13.97 3.67
C GLN A 1 0.99 14.65 3.49
N ARG A 2 2.04 14.27 4.22
CA ARG A 2 3.38 14.77 3.93
C ARG A 2 3.92 13.98 2.74
N LEU A 3 4.66 14.64 1.85
CA LEU A 3 5.36 14.01 0.73
C LEU A 3 6.88 14.05 1.05
N PRO A 4 7.37 13.20 1.97
CA PRO A 4 8.79 13.15 2.25
C PRO A 4 9.55 12.64 1.03
N ILE A 5 10.71 13.24 0.77
CA ILE A 5 11.64 12.74 -0.24
C ILE A 5 12.54 11.72 0.45
N GLU A 6 12.57 10.51 -0.10
CA GLU A 6 13.36 9.40 0.42
C GLU A 6 14.29 8.84 -0.67
N ALA A 7 15.37 8.20 -0.25
CA ALA A 7 16.29 7.54 -1.16
C ALA A 7 15.59 6.35 -1.87
N VAL A 8 15.84 6.19 -3.17
CA VAL A 8 15.29 5.05 -3.92
C VAL A 8 16.02 3.76 -3.58
N SER A 9 15.30 2.65 -3.49
CA SER A 9 15.89 1.31 -3.33
C SER A 9 16.84 0.94 -4.46
N GLN A 10 17.69 -0.06 -4.21
CA GLN A 10 18.62 -0.55 -5.23
C GLN A 10 17.88 -1.09 -6.46
N ALA A 11 16.79 -1.84 -6.25
CA ALA A 11 15.93 -2.36 -7.31
C ALA A 11 15.35 -1.23 -8.18
N SER A 12 14.86 -0.15 -7.57
CA SER A 12 14.34 1.01 -8.30
C SER A 12 15.44 1.73 -9.10
N ALA A 13 16.61 1.94 -8.51
CA ALA A 13 17.76 2.51 -9.21
C ALA A 13 18.25 1.62 -10.37
N ASN A 14 18.26 0.31 -10.20
CA ASN A 14 18.61 -0.65 -11.24
C ASN A 14 17.56 -0.71 -12.35
N GLN A 15 16.27 -0.58 -12.02
CA GLN A 15 15.20 -0.45 -13.01
C GLN A 15 15.40 0.81 -13.86
N ARG A 16 15.72 1.96 -13.25
CA ARG A 16 16.02 3.22 -13.95
C ARG A 16 17.23 3.08 -14.88
N LYS A 17 18.31 2.45 -14.42
CA LYS A 17 19.48 2.11 -15.25
C LYS A 17 19.07 1.33 -16.51
N GLY A 18 18.20 0.34 -16.36
CA GLY A 18 17.69 -0.46 -17.48
C GLY A 18 16.86 0.33 -18.51
N ARG A 19 16.28 1.49 -18.13
CA ARG A 19 15.50 2.33 -19.05
C ARG A 19 16.37 3.05 -20.09
N CYS A 20 17.65 3.28 -19.79
CA CYS A 20 18.57 4.00 -20.68
C CYS A 20 19.08 3.15 -21.84
N GLY A 21 19.03 1.82 -21.75
CA GLY A 21 19.63 0.89 -22.71
C GLY A 21 18.65 0.07 -23.54
N ARG A 22 17.49 0.63 -23.91
CA ARG A 22 16.41 -0.14 -24.58
C ARG A 22 16.66 -0.47 -26.04
N VAL A 23 17.26 0.47 -26.78
CA VAL A 23 17.45 0.37 -28.24
C VAL A 23 18.93 0.21 -28.56
N GLU A 24 19.78 0.89 -27.81
CA GLU A 24 21.23 0.88 -27.93
C GLU A 24 21.87 0.97 -26.53
N PRO A 25 23.18 0.74 -26.39
CA PRO A 25 23.86 0.89 -25.10
C PRO A 25 23.63 2.28 -24.49
N GLY A 26 23.10 2.31 -23.26
CA GLY A 26 22.78 3.55 -22.54
C GLY A 26 23.76 3.86 -21.41
N LEU A 27 23.90 5.14 -21.07
CA LEU A 27 24.64 5.61 -19.89
C LEU A 27 23.65 6.03 -18.79
N CYS A 28 23.83 5.50 -17.57
CA CYS A 28 23.08 5.91 -16.39
C CYS A 28 24.01 6.58 -15.38
N VAL A 29 23.87 7.90 -15.20
CA VAL A 29 24.62 8.67 -14.21
C VAL A 29 23.83 8.72 -12.91
N ARG A 30 24.44 8.27 -11.81
CA ARG A 30 23.86 8.32 -10.46
C ARG A 30 24.41 9.51 -9.70
N LEU A 31 23.53 10.35 -9.16
CA LEU A 31 23.91 11.56 -8.40
C LEU A 31 24.06 11.26 -6.89
N TYR A 32 24.73 10.15 -6.58
CA TYR A 32 25.04 9.66 -5.24
C TYR A 32 26.23 8.69 -5.34
N SER A 33 26.97 8.51 -4.23
CA SER A 33 28.15 7.65 -4.20
C SER A 33 27.79 6.16 -4.32
N GLU A 34 28.78 5.35 -4.64
CA GLU A 34 28.63 3.89 -4.65
C GLU A 34 28.38 3.34 -3.24
N GLU A 35 29.05 3.88 -2.23
CA GLU A 35 28.82 3.54 -0.82
C GLU A 35 27.37 3.82 -0.42
N ASP A 36 26.83 5.00 -0.77
CA ASP A 36 25.43 5.33 -0.53
C ASP A 36 24.51 4.33 -1.23
N PHE A 37 24.74 4.00 -2.51
CA PHE A 37 23.94 3.00 -3.23
C PHE A 37 23.94 1.63 -2.54
N ASN A 38 25.11 1.15 -2.12
CA ASN A 38 25.29 -0.15 -1.47
C ASN A 38 24.66 -0.21 -0.08
N GLY A 39 24.54 0.95 0.61
CA GLY A 39 23.87 1.07 1.90
C GLY A 39 22.34 1.13 1.84
N ARG A 40 21.73 1.27 0.65
CA ARG A 40 20.27 1.38 0.52
C ARG A 40 19.57 0.02 0.59
N PRO A 41 18.30 -0.01 1.00
CA PRO A 41 17.48 -1.23 0.91
C PRO A 41 17.46 -1.78 -0.51
N GLU A 42 17.52 -3.10 -0.64
CA GLU A 42 17.48 -3.77 -1.94
C GLU A 42 16.14 -3.50 -2.64
N PHE A 43 15.04 -3.61 -1.89
CA PHE A 43 13.68 -3.37 -2.36
C PHE A 43 13.04 -2.21 -1.60
N THR A 44 12.02 -1.60 -2.20
CA THR A 44 11.18 -0.62 -1.51
C THR A 44 10.14 -1.36 -0.67
N ASP A 45 9.85 -0.85 0.52
CA ASP A 45 8.82 -1.46 1.38
C ASP A 45 7.48 -1.60 0.64
N PRO A 46 6.78 -2.74 0.83
CA PRO A 46 5.49 -2.97 0.20
C PRO A 46 4.50 -1.86 0.47
N GLU A 47 3.65 -1.58 -0.53
CA GLU A 47 2.65 -0.53 -0.43
C GLU A 47 1.59 -0.80 0.65
N ILE A 48 1.29 -2.07 0.92
CA ILE A 48 0.34 -2.49 1.97
C ILE A 48 0.79 -2.06 3.38
N LEU A 49 2.10 -1.92 3.60
CA LEU A 49 2.66 -1.45 4.87
C LEU A 49 2.66 0.09 5.00
N ARG A 50 2.47 0.80 3.89
CA ARG A 50 2.66 2.26 3.80
C ARG A 50 1.37 3.04 3.52
N THR A 51 0.24 2.36 3.36
CA THR A 51 -1.04 2.98 2.93
C THR A 51 -2.19 2.65 3.87
N ASN A 52 -3.25 3.46 3.80
CA ASN A 52 -4.46 3.22 4.59
C ASN A 52 -5.22 2.01 4.03
N LEU A 53 -5.60 1.07 4.91
CA LEU A 53 -6.21 -0.20 4.54
C LEU A 53 -7.75 -0.17 4.46
N ALA A 54 -8.42 0.95 4.73
CA ALA A 54 -9.89 1.01 4.77
C ALA A 54 -10.55 0.53 3.48
N ALA A 55 -10.03 0.91 2.31
CA ALA A 55 -10.54 0.41 1.04
C ALA A 55 -10.36 -1.11 0.89
N VAL A 56 -9.21 -1.64 1.30
CA VAL A 56 -8.92 -3.08 1.27
C VAL A 56 -9.84 -3.84 2.22
N ILE A 57 -9.97 -3.38 3.47
CA ILE A 57 -10.86 -3.96 4.49
C ILE A 57 -12.31 -3.98 4.01
N LEU A 58 -12.79 -2.86 3.43
CA LEU A 58 -14.14 -2.78 2.86
C LEU A 58 -14.37 -3.86 1.78
N GLN A 59 -13.42 -4.03 0.86
CA GLN A 59 -13.51 -5.05 -0.18
C GLN A 59 -13.45 -6.47 0.38
N MET A 60 -12.59 -6.73 1.36
CA MET A 60 -12.50 -8.04 2.02
C MET A 60 -13.82 -8.42 2.72
N LEU A 61 -14.43 -7.48 3.45
CA LEU A 61 -15.74 -7.68 4.09
C LEU A 61 -16.84 -7.90 3.04
N HIS A 62 -16.80 -7.17 1.91
CA HIS A 62 -17.78 -7.31 0.85
C HIS A 62 -17.72 -8.68 0.18
N LEU A 63 -16.51 -9.17 -0.07
CA LEU A 63 -16.22 -10.47 -0.64
C LEU A 63 -16.31 -11.63 0.36
N ARG A 64 -16.53 -11.34 1.65
CA ARG A 64 -16.64 -12.31 2.75
C ARG A 64 -15.38 -13.19 2.88
N LEU A 65 -14.20 -12.57 2.83
CA LEU A 65 -12.91 -13.27 2.92
C LEU A 65 -12.49 -13.67 4.35
N GLY A 66 -13.39 -13.52 5.33
CA GLY A 66 -13.12 -13.81 6.74
C GLY A 66 -12.42 -12.65 7.45
N GLU A 67 -11.82 -12.97 8.60
CA GLU A 67 -11.06 -12.01 9.40
C GLU A 67 -9.76 -11.64 8.70
N ILE A 68 -9.44 -10.34 8.68
CA ILE A 68 -8.22 -9.85 8.02
C ILE A 68 -6.94 -10.40 8.67
N THR A 69 -6.97 -10.72 9.96
CA THR A 69 -5.85 -11.32 10.68
C THR A 69 -5.52 -12.73 10.22
N ASP A 70 -6.52 -13.44 9.67
CA ASP A 70 -6.36 -14.82 9.20
C ASP A 70 -6.07 -14.87 7.69
N PHE A 71 -6.09 -13.71 7.02
CA PHE A 71 -5.83 -13.64 5.59
C PHE A 71 -4.35 -13.86 5.29
N PRO A 72 -4.00 -14.74 4.32
CA PRO A 72 -2.61 -15.14 4.07
C PRO A 72 -1.86 -14.09 3.22
N PHE A 73 -1.53 -12.95 3.83
CA PHE A 73 -0.68 -11.94 3.20
C PHE A 73 0.75 -12.45 3.02
N ILE A 74 1.41 -12.06 1.92
CA ILE A 74 2.86 -12.31 1.72
C ILE A 74 3.65 -11.58 2.80
N GLU A 75 3.32 -10.31 3.02
CA GLU A 75 3.81 -9.48 4.11
C GLU A 75 2.60 -8.86 4.82
N PRO A 76 2.27 -9.33 6.04
CA PRO A 76 1.07 -8.89 6.73
C PRO A 76 1.22 -7.43 7.19
N PRO A 77 0.16 -6.61 7.08
CA PRO A 77 0.18 -5.27 7.63
C PRO A 77 0.20 -5.28 9.16
N ASP A 78 0.71 -4.19 9.73
CA ASP A 78 0.70 -3.99 11.18
C ASP A 78 -0.74 -3.92 11.72
N GLY A 79 -0.96 -4.48 12.92
CA GLY A 79 -2.26 -4.45 13.60
C GLY A 79 -2.78 -3.02 13.85
N LYS A 80 -1.89 -2.04 13.93
CA LYS A 80 -2.26 -0.61 14.02
C LYS A 80 -2.90 -0.12 12.72
N ALA A 81 -2.31 -0.44 11.56
CA ALA A 81 -2.86 -0.05 10.26
C ALA A 81 -4.24 -0.68 10.00
N ILE A 82 -4.43 -1.93 10.44
CA ILE A 82 -5.72 -2.61 10.41
C ILE A 82 -6.74 -1.87 11.29
N SER A 83 -6.38 -1.59 12.54
CA SER A 83 -7.23 -0.88 13.50
C SER A 83 -7.64 0.51 12.99
N ASP A 84 -6.68 1.27 12.47
CA ASP A 84 -6.92 2.60 11.89
C ASP A 84 -7.88 2.53 10.68
N GLY A 85 -7.78 1.48 9.87
CA GLY A 85 -8.70 1.22 8.76
C GLY A 85 -10.13 0.93 9.23
N PHE A 86 -10.31 0.08 10.24
CA PHE A 86 -11.64 -0.18 10.83
C PHE A 86 -12.23 1.06 11.50
N ASN A 87 -11.43 1.82 12.24
CA ASN A 87 -11.87 3.07 12.88
C ASN A 87 -12.42 4.05 11.83
N LEU A 88 -11.71 4.23 10.71
CA LEU A 88 -12.17 5.08 9.61
C LEU A 88 -13.51 4.58 9.02
N LEU A 89 -13.65 3.27 8.79
CA LEU A 89 -14.90 2.71 8.27
C LEU A 89 -16.06 2.85 9.25
N GLN A 90 -15.80 2.78 10.57
CA GLN A 90 -16.80 3.02 11.61
C GLN A 90 -17.22 4.50 11.66
N GLU A 91 -16.27 5.43 11.60
CA GLU A 91 -16.53 6.87 11.52
C GLU A 91 -17.41 7.23 10.32
N LEU A 92 -17.20 6.57 9.18
CA LEU A 92 -17.99 6.74 7.96
C LEU A 92 -19.31 5.94 7.97
N SER A 93 -19.65 5.24 9.06
CA SER A 93 -20.83 4.35 9.17
C SER A 93 -20.90 3.26 8.09
N VAL A 94 -19.76 2.90 7.50
CA VAL A 94 -19.61 1.83 6.50
C VAL A 94 -19.68 0.47 7.17
N VAL A 95 -19.13 0.37 8.38
CA VAL A 95 -19.22 -0.81 9.26
C VAL A 95 -19.80 -0.44 10.61
N ASN A 96 -20.44 -1.40 11.30
CA ASN A 96 -20.95 -1.23 12.66
C ASN A 96 -19.85 -1.47 13.71
N ARG A 97 -20.21 -1.41 15.00
CA ARG A 97 -19.27 -1.63 16.13
C ARG A 97 -18.75 -3.07 16.17
N GLU A 98 -19.50 -4.00 15.60
CA GLU A 98 -19.13 -5.40 15.44
C GLU A 98 -18.32 -5.66 14.15
N ASN A 99 -17.82 -4.60 13.48
CA ASN A 99 -17.05 -4.65 12.22
C ASN A 99 -17.79 -5.29 11.03
N GLN A 100 -19.13 -5.33 11.07
CA GLN A 100 -19.98 -5.85 10.01
C GLN A 100 -20.44 -4.75 9.05
N LEU A 101 -20.56 -5.07 7.77
CA LEU A 101 -21.01 -4.13 6.74
C LEU A 101 -22.45 -3.66 6.95
N THR A 102 -22.63 -2.33 6.99
CA THR A 102 -23.94 -1.69 6.99
C THR A 102 -24.56 -1.70 5.57
N PRO A 103 -25.86 -1.38 5.42
CA PRO A 103 -26.46 -1.19 4.10
C PRO A 103 -25.73 -0.13 3.26
N LEU A 104 -25.28 0.96 3.89
CA LEU A 104 -24.46 1.99 3.26
C LEU A 104 -23.13 1.41 2.78
N GLY A 105 -22.44 0.66 3.64
CA GLY A 105 -21.16 0.06 3.28
C GLY A 105 -21.24 -0.92 2.11
N ARG A 106 -22.35 -1.66 1.99
CA ARG A 106 -22.60 -2.52 0.82
C ARG A 106 -22.80 -1.74 -0.47
N GLN A 107 -23.34 -0.53 -0.40
CA GLN A 107 -23.46 0.34 -1.57
C GLN A 107 -22.10 0.92 -1.95
N LEU A 108 -21.35 1.43 -0.98
CA LEU A 108 -20.02 2.00 -1.18
C LEU A 108 -19.01 0.98 -1.71
N ALA A 109 -19.04 -0.26 -1.23
CA ALA A 109 -18.14 -1.33 -1.70
C ALA A 109 -18.26 -1.63 -3.21
N ARG A 110 -19.36 -1.24 -3.85
CA ARG A 110 -19.57 -1.41 -5.30
C ARG A 110 -18.95 -0.29 -6.13
N LEU A 111 -18.52 0.80 -5.51
CA LEU A 111 -17.91 1.93 -6.19
C LEU A 111 -16.39 1.75 -6.20
N PRO A 112 -15.71 1.95 -7.35
CA PRO A 112 -14.26 1.82 -7.46
C PRO A 112 -13.55 3.10 -6.96
N VAL A 113 -13.83 3.52 -5.73
CA VAL A 113 -13.31 4.77 -5.14
C VAL A 113 -12.88 4.56 -3.68
N ASP A 114 -12.03 5.45 -3.17
CA ASP A 114 -11.67 5.50 -1.75
C ASP A 114 -12.94 5.81 -0.92
N PRO A 115 -13.18 5.10 0.20
CA PRO A 115 -14.37 5.32 1.04
C PRO A 115 -14.55 6.75 1.57
N ARG A 116 -13.49 7.58 1.55
CA ARG A 116 -13.52 8.97 2.02
C ARG A 116 -13.98 9.98 0.95
N LEU A 117 -14.11 9.58 -0.31
CA LEU A 117 -14.49 10.45 -1.42
C LEU A 117 -15.98 10.79 -1.44
#